data_AF-A0A2V5WPH5-F1
#
_entry.id   AF-A0A2V5WPH5-F1
#
_cell.length_a   1.000
_cell.length_b   1.000
_cell.length_c   1.000
_cell.angle_alpha   90.00
_cell.angle_beta   90.00
_cell.angle_gamma   90.00
#
_symmetry.space_group_name_H-M   'P 1'
#
loop_
_entity.id
_entity.type
_entity.pdbx_description
1 polymer ?
#
loop_
_entity_poly.entity_id
_entity_poly.type
_entity_poly.pdbx_seq_one_letter_code
_entity_poly.pdbx_strand_id
1 'polypeptide(L)' 'MINGTATLACDGKKFELSLGGFNFTPAKMIHEAWLPANSLTFITVDGAWDVNWVEGPPTKADLNL' A
#
# COMPACT_ATOMS: atom_id res chain seq x y z
N MET A 1 8.15 1.62 7.28
CA MET A 1 7.11 2.39 8.01
C MET A 1 7.73 3.52 8.80
N ILE A 2 7.14 4.72 8.72
CA ILE A 2 7.50 5.86 9.60
C ILE A 2 6.59 5.90 10.83
N ASN A 3 5.30 5.61 10.67
CA ASN A 3 4.33 5.52 11.77
C ASN A 3 3.28 4.43 11.50
N GLY A 4 2.74 3.81 12.55
CA GLY A 4 1.71 2.77 12.44
C GLY A 4 2.21 1.46 11.82
N THR A 5 1.30 0.76 11.15
CA THR A 5 1.57 -0.51 10.44
C THR A 5 1.07 -0.45 9.00
N ALA A 6 1.53 -1.39 8.17
CA ALA A 6 0.93 -1.68 6.86
C ALA A 6 0.80 -3.20 6.69
N THR A 7 -0.27 -3.64 6.05
CA THR A 7 -0.39 -5.03 5.60
C THR A 7 -0.14 -5.08 4.11
N LEU A 8 0.74 -5.97 3.65
CA LEU A 8 0.99 -6.21 2.24
C LEU A 8 0.58 -7.63 1.87
N ALA A 9 0.00 -7.81 0.69
CA ALA A 9 -0.30 -9.13 0.14
C ALA A 9 0.30 -9.33 -1.25
N CYS A 10 0.87 -10.51 -1.47
CA CYS A 10 1.39 -10.96 -2.77
C CYS A 10 1.29 -12.49 -2.82
N ASP A 11 0.87 -13.06 -3.96
CA ASP A 11 0.76 -14.51 -4.18
C ASP A 11 0.01 -15.27 -3.07
N GLY A 12 -1.11 -14.69 -2.60
CA GLY A 12 -1.94 -15.26 -1.55
C GLY A 12 -1.32 -15.23 -0.15
N LYS A 13 -0.14 -14.64 0.01
CA LYS A 13 0.53 -14.47 1.31
C LYS A 13 0.37 -13.04 1.80
N LYS A 14 0.14 -12.89 3.10
CA LYS A 14 0.04 -11.59 3.78
C LYS A 14 1.20 -11.39 4.74
N PHE A 15 1.71 -10.17 4.79
CA PHE A 15 2.82 -9.77 5.65
C PHE A 15 2.47 -8.44 6.33
N GLU A 16 2.78 -8.34 7.62
CA GLU A 16 2.69 -7.07 8.34
C GLU A 16 4.04 -6.38 8.33
N LEU A 17 4.04 -5.09 8.02
CA LEU A 17 5.18 -4.21 8.13
C LEU A 17 4.96 -3.29 9.34
N SER A 18 5.76 -3.48 10.38
CA SER A 18 5.74 -2.68 11.60
C SER A 18 6.66 -1.46 11.51
N LEU A 19 6.69 -0.65 12.56
CA LEU A 19 7.58 0.51 12.70
C LEU A 19 9.05 0.14 12.41
N GLY A 20 9.72 0.95 11.58
CA GLY A 20 11.09 0.68 11.14
C GLY A 20 11.23 -0.44 10.09
N GLY A 21 10.15 -1.19 9.81
CA GLY A 21 10.14 -2.24 8.80
C GLY A 21 10.34 -1.70 7.38
N PHE A 22 10.97 -2.52 6.55
CA PHE A 22 11.25 -2.25 5.15
C PHE A 22 10.67 -3.36 4.25
N ASN A 23 10.15 -2.98 3.09
CA ASN A 23 9.74 -3.88 2.02
C ASN A 23 10.36 -3.43 0.69
N PHE A 24 10.67 -4.38 -0.18
CA PHE A 24 11.06 -4.12 -1.56
C PHE A 24 10.10 -4.85 -2.50
N THR A 25 9.48 -4.10 -3.41
CA THR A 25 8.60 -4.63 -4.45
C THR A 25 9.27 -4.40 -5.81
N PRO A 26 9.71 -5.46 -6.51
CA PRO A 26 10.23 -5.35 -7.86
C PRO A 26 9.26 -4.64 -8.81
N ALA A 27 9.81 -3.99 -9.85
CA ALA A 27 9.01 -3.32 -10.87
C ALA A 27 7.95 -4.27 -11.45
N LYS A 28 6.72 -3.75 -11.59
CA LYS A 28 5.54 -4.48 -12.10
C LYS A 28 5.08 -5.69 -11.26
N MET A 29 5.58 -5.85 -10.03
CA MET A 29 5.02 -6.83 -9.09
C MET A 29 3.59 -6.41 -8.69
N ILE A 30 2.61 -7.25 -8.99
CA ILE A 30 1.22 -7.05 -8.56
C ILE A 30 1.14 -7.40 -7.07
N HIS A 31 0.72 -6.43 -6.26
CA HIS A 31 0.55 -6.59 -4.83
C HIS A 31 -0.56 -5.66 -4.34
N GLU A 32 -1.08 -5.97 -3.16
CA GLU A 32 -2.04 -5.12 -2.46
C GLU A 32 -1.39 -4.59 -1.18
N ALA A 33 -1.75 -3.37 -0.80
CA ALA A 33 -1.29 -2.76 0.44
C ALA A 33 -2.45 -2.05 1.15
N TRP A 34 -2.57 -2.31 2.45
CA TRP A 34 -3.53 -1.63 3.32
C TRP A 34 -2.79 -0.91 4.43
N LEU A 35 -3.14 0.36 4.61
CA LEU A 35 -2.61 1.21 5.67
C LEU A 35 -3.80 1.61 6.54
N PRO A 36 -3.84 1.18 7.82
CA PRO A 36 -4.80 1.70 8.77
C PRO A 36 -4.74 3.23 8.88
N ALA A 37 -5.82 3.85 9.36
CA ALA A 37 -5.86 5.29 9.60
C ALA A 37 -4.70 5.73 10.51
N ASN A 38 -4.12 6.90 10.20
CA ASN A 38 -2.95 7.49 10.87
C ASN A 38 -1.60 6.75 10.66
N SER A 39 -1.55 5.68 9.85
CA SER A 39 -0.27 5.11 9.41
C SER A 39 0.45 6.04 8.41
N LEU A 40 1.78 6.01 8.42
CA LEU A 40 2.62 6.75 7.48
C LEU A 40 3.74 5.87 6.94
N THR A 41 3.79 5.76 5.62
CA THR A 41 4.85 5.06 4.88
C THR A 41 5.50 6.00 3.89
N PHE A 42 6.83 5.94 3.80
CA PHE A 42 7.58 6.58 2.74
C PHE A 42 7.89 5.54 1.67
N ILE A 43 7.53 5.85 0.42
CA ILE A 43 7.74 4.97 -0.72
C ILE A 43 8.46 5.74 -1.81
N THR A 44 9.60 5.20 -2.27
CA THR A 44 10.30 5.67 -3.47
C THR A 44 9.97 4.73 -4.62
N VAL A 45 9.70 5.30 -5.80
CA VAL A 45 9.43 4.55 -7.02
C VAL A 45 10.28 5.10 -8.16
N ASP A 46 10.70 4.21 -9.06
CA ASP A 46 11.51 4.59 -10.24
C ASP A 46 10.66 5.30 -11.32
N GLY A 47 9.33 5.24 -11.23
CA GLY A 47 8.38 5.83 -12.18
C GLY A 47 6.97 5.94 -11.62
N ALA A 48 6.01 6.35 -12.46
CA ALA A 48 4.60 6.45 -12.06
C ALA A 48 4.02 5.07 -11.67
N TRP A 49 3.07 5.06 -10.74
CA TRP A 49 2.35 3.85 -10.35
C TRP A 49 1.37 3.42 -11.43
N ASP A 50 1.39 2.14 -11.76
CA ASP A 50 0.27 1.46 -12.44
C ASP A 50 -0.77 1.09 -11.38
N VAL A 51 -1.85 1.87 -11.28
CA VAL A 51 -2.90 1.62 -10.27
C VAL A 51 -4.04 0.82 -10.88
N ASN A 52 -4.23 -0.40 -10.36
CA ASN A 52 -5.32 -1.30 -10.73
C ASN A 52 -6.44 -1.21 -9.68
N TRP A 53 -7.40 -0.32 -9.91
CA TRP A 53 -8.52 -0.16 -8.99
C TRP A 53 -9.47 -1.37 -9.07
N VAL A 54 -9.80 -1.96 -7.91
CA VAL A 54 -10.74 -3.09 -7.83
C VAL A 54 -12.17 -2.64 -8.19
N GLU A 55 -12.59 -1.47 -7.71
CA GLU A 55 -13.95 -0.93 -7.89
C GLU A 55 -13.97 0.39 -8.68
N GLY A 56 -12.87 0.70 -9.36
CA GLY A 56 -12.66 2.00 -10.00
C GLY A 56 -11.98 3.04 -9.10
N PRO A 57 -11.56 4.18 -9.68
CA PRO A 57 -10.83 5.20 -8.96
C PRO A 57 -11.66 5.83 -7.83
N PRO A 58 -11.02 6.36 -6.77
CA PRO A 58 -11.71 7.03 -5.68
C PRO A 58 -12.59 8.17 -6.18
N THR A 59 -13.76 8.29 -5.57
CA THR A 59 -14.78 9.27 -5.89
C THR A 59 -15.01 10.20 -4.71
N LYS A 60 -15.92 11.18 -4.87
CA LYS A 60 -16.34 12.04 -3.76
C LYS A 60 -17.03 11.27 -2.63
N ALA A 61 -17.59 10.09 -2.90
CA ALA A 61 -18.24 9.28 -1.87
C ALA A 61 -17.25 8.76 -0.82
N ASP A 62 -15.98 8.57 -1.21
CA ASP A 62 -14.93 7.99 -0.37
C ASP A 62 -14.29 9.01 0.60
N LEU A 63 -14.71 10.28 0.54
CA LEU A 63 -14.17 11.35 1.38
C LEU A 63 -14.86 11.44 2.76
N ASN A 64 -15.99 10.76 2.96
CA ASN A 64 -16.79 10.84 4.18
C ASN A 64 -16.94 9.44 4.80
N LEU A 65 -15.97 9.06 5.64
CA LEU A 65 -16.07 7.92 6.56
C LEU A 65 -16.33 8.42 7.98
#